data_AF-A0A920SVF3-F1
#
_entry.id   AF-A0A920SVF3-F1
#
_cell.length_a   1.000
_cell.length_b   1.000
_cell.length_c   1.000
_cell.angle_alpha   90.00
_cell.angle_beta   90.00
_cell.angle_gamma   90.00
#
_symmetry.space_group_name_H-M   'P 1'
#
loop_
_entity.id
_entity.type
_entity.pdbx_description
1 polymer ?
#
loop_
_entity_poly.entity_id
_entity_poly.type
_entity_poly.pdbx_seq_one_letter_code
_entity_poly.pdbx_strand_id
1 'polypeptide(L)' 'MLGDTVQHWSVVKVLRTGGGSRPRVEQVRLGDQLAVLKDHSGCDPLFAMILGRTLARRECEALTRLVQWMGGRD' A
#
# COMPACT_ATOMS: atom_id res chain seq x y z
N MET A 1 -11.64 -25.18 18.59
CA MET A 1 -10.67 -24.12 18.96
C MET A 1 -10.02 -23.64 17.67
N LEU A 2 -10.58 -22.60 17.03
CA LEU A 2 -9.87 -21.90 15.95
C LEU A 2 -8.90 -20.92 16.60
N GLY A 3 -7.61 -21.04 16.30
CA GLY A 3 -6.58 -20.15 16.81
C GLY A 3 -6.74 -18.77 16.18
N ASP A 4 -7.08 -17.78 17.01
CA ASP A 4 -6.98 -16.36 16.68
C ASP A 4 -5.54 -16.05 16.29
N THR A 5 -5.26 -16.02 14.99
CA THR A 5 -3.98 -15.56 14.49
C THR A 5 -3.98 -14.04 14.64
N VAL A 6 -3.53 -13.56 15.79
CA VAL A 6 -3.38 -12.13 16.07
C VAL A 6 -2.40 -11.55 15.05
N GLN A 7 -2.94 -10.88 14.03
CA GLN A 7 -2.16 -10.14 13.05
C GLN A 7 -1.44 -9.00 13.80
N HIS A 8 -0.12 -9.13 13.98
CA HIS A 8 0.69 -8.12 14.65
C HIS A 8 1.02 -7.00 13.66
N TRP A 9 0.25 -5.91 13.70
CA TRP A 9 0.48 -4.73 12.88
C TRP A 9 1.53 -3.83 13.53
N SER A 10 2.74 -3.81 13.00
CA SER A 10 3.76 -2.84 13.41
C SER A 10 3.45 -1.48 12.80
N VAL A 11 3.09 -0.51 13.63
CA VAL A 11 2.86 0.88 13.19
C VAL A 11 4.17 1.45 12.63
N VAL A 12 4.18 1.78 11.34
CA VAL A 12 5.33 2.43 10.69
C VAL A 12 5.41 3.87 11.19
N LYS A 13 6.29 4.11 12.17
CA LYS A 13 6.47 5.41 12.85
C LYS A 13 7.10 6.50 11.96
N VAL A 14 7.70 6.13 10.83
CA VAL A 14 8.43 7.06 9.96
C VAL A 14 8.00 6.88 8.52
N LEU A 15 7.27 7.87 8.02
CA LEU A 15 7.05 8.09 6.59
C LEU A 15 8.31 8.74 6.03
N ARG A 16 8.99 8.07 5.09
CA ARG A 16 10.26 8.57 4.55
C ARG A 16 10.02 9.43 3.31
N THR A 17 10.88 10.43 3.11
CA THR A 17 11.07 11.06 1.81
C THR A 17 11.51 9.99 0.82
N GLY A 18 10.73 9.81 -0.24
CA GLY A 18 11.00 8.83 -1.30
C GLY A 18 12.31 9.12 -2.04
N GLY A 19 12.74 8.19 -2.91
CA GLY A 19 13.96 8.32 -3.71
C GLY A 19 14.43 6.99 -4.30
N GLY A 20 15.12 7.05 -5.43
CA GLY A 20 15.53 5.87 -6.17
C GLY A 20 14.32 5.07 -6.66
N SER A 21 14.20 3.80 -6.27
CA SER A 21 13.03 2.97 -6.58
C SER A 21 11.83 3.14 -5.63
N ARG A 22 11.97 3.94 -4.56
CA ARG A 22 11.04 3.94 -3.42
C ARG A 22 10.06 5.12 -3.48
N PRO A 23 8.73 4.88 -3.38
CA PRO A 23 7.76 5.95 -3.32
C PRO A 23 7.84 6.71 -2.00
N ARG A 24 7.46 7.99 -2.06
CA ARG A 24 7.09 8.76 -0.88
C ARG A 24 5.73 8.26 -0.40
N VAL A 25 5.61 7.99 0.90
CA VAL A 25 4.37 7.48 1.49
C VAL A 25 3.81 8.52 2.44
N GLU A 26 2.53 8.86 2.27
CA GLU A 26 1.85 9.86 3.08
C GLU A 26 0.49 9.37 3.55
N GLN A 27 0.03 9.86 4.70
CA GLN A 27 -1.38 9.75 5.06
C GLN A 27 -2.11 10.98 4.53
N VAL A 28 -3.19 10.75 3.78
CA VAL A 28 -4.04 11.79 3.23
C VAL A 28 -5.49 11.54 3.64
N ARG A 29 -6.29 12.60 3.67
CA ARG A 29 -7.72 12.49 3.95
C ARG A 29 -8.49 12.59 2.62
N LEU A 30 -9.33 11.59 2.34
CA LEU A 30 -10.21 11.53 1.17
C LEU A 30 -11.66 11.57 1.67
N GLY A 31 -12.23 12.77 1.75
CA GLY A 31 -13.52 12.99 2.41
C GLY A 31 -13.43 12.61 3.90
N ASP A 32 -14.24 11.65 4.33
CA ASP A 32 -14.24 11.15 5.71
C ASP A 32 -13.28 9.97 5.95
N GLN A 33 -12.58 9.52 4.91
CA GLN A 33 -11.68 8.37 4.99
C GLN A 33 -10.22 8.80 5.13
N LEU A 34 -9.49 8.11 6.01
CA LEU A 34 -8.03 8.19 6.06
C LEU A 34 -7.45 7.20 5.05
N ALA A 35 -6.60 7.68 4.15
CA ALA A 35 -5.99 6.89 3.10
C ALA A 35 -4.46 7.02 3.13
N VAL A 36 -3.78 6.03 2.54
CA VAL A 36 -2.32 6.05 2.35
C VAL A 36 -2.03 6.35 0.87
N LEU A 37 -1.37 7.47 0.61
CA LEU A 37 -0.88 7.85 -0.71
C LEU A 37 0.55 7.36 -0.90
N LYS A 38 0.80 6.62 -1.99
CA LYS A 38 2.14 6.25 -2.45
C LYS A 38 2.50 7.05 -3.70
N ASP A 39 3.22 8.15 -3.50
CA ASP A 39 3.66 9.02 -4.57
C ASP A 39 5.00 8.54 -5.15
N HIS A 40 4.99 8.18 -6.43
CA HIS A 40 6.15 7.70 -7.17
C HIS A 40 6.81 8.80 -8.03
N SER A 41 6.32 10.06 -7.96
CA SER A 41 6.87 11.18 -8.73
C SER A 41 8.34 11.49 -8.39
N GLY A 42 8.73 11.22 -7.14
CA GLY A 42 10.11 11.35 -6.65
C GLY A 42 10.99 10.10 -6.84
N CYS A 43 10.47 9.04 -7.49
CA CYS A 43 11.30 7.91 -7.88
C CYS A 43 12.18 8.26 -9.09
N ASP A 44 13.28 7.53 -9.28
CA ASP A 44 14.09 7.60 -10.49
C ASP A 44 13.20 7.51 -11.75
N PRO A 45 13.41 8.33 -12.79
CA PRO A 45 12.51 8.43 -13.92
C PRO A 45 12.18 7.09 -14.60
N LEU A 46 13.17 6.19 -14.69
CA LEU A 46 12.98 4.83 -15.23
C LEU A 46 12.10 3.96 -14.33
N PHE A 47 12.23 4.09 -13.00
CA PHE A 47 11.38 3.41 -12.02
C PHE A 47 9.96 3.99 -12.00
N ALA A 48 9.82 5.31 -12.01
CA ALA A 48 8.53 5.98 -12.06
C ALA A 48 7.73 5.59 -13.32
N MET A 49 8.41 5.52 -14.48
CA MET A 49 7.79 5.24 -15.77
C MET A 49 7.36 3.77 -15.94
N ILE A 50 8.21 2.82 -15.56
CA ILE A 50 7.99 1.39 -15.85
C ILE A 50 7.43 0.63 -14.64
N LEU A 51 8.01 0.86 -13.46
CA LEU A 51 7.72 0.06 -12.27
C LEU A 51 6.56 0.65 -11.47
N GLY A 52 6.41 1.97 -11.41
CA GLY A 52 5.32 2.62 -10.67
C GLY A 52 3.93 2.09 -11.04
N ARG A 53 3.59 2.09 -12.34
CA ARG A 53 2.28 1.60 -12.83
C ARG A 53 2.11 0.10 -12.61
N THR A 54 3.15 -0.68 -12.86
CA THR A 54 3.11 -2.15 -12.73
C THR A 54 2.93 -2.58 -11.27
N LEU A 55 3.66 -1.94 -10.35
CA LEU A 55 3.58 -2.21 -8.92
C LEU A 55 2.22 -1.78 -8.37
N ALA A 56 1.72 -0.60 -8.75
CA ALA A 56 0.38 -0.14 -8.35
C ALA A 56 -0.71 -1.12 -8.81
N ARG A 57 -0.64 -1.61 -10.05
CA ARG A 57 -1.60 -2.62 -10.55
C ARG A 57 -1.55 -3.90 -9.72
N ARG A 58 -0.35 -4.45 -9.49
CA ARG A 58 -0.18 -5.69 -8.69
C ARG A 58 -0.69 -5.51 -7.26
N GLU A 59 -0.47 -4.34 -6.68
CA GLU A 59 -0.98 -4.01 -5.35
C GLU A 59 -2.52 -3.98 -5.32
N CYS A 60 -3.16 -3.33 -6.29
CA CYS A 60 -4.63 -3.34 -6.40
C CYS A 60 -5.18 -4.76 -6.57
N GLU A 61 -4.56 -5.60 -7.40
CA GLU A 61 -4.97 -6.99 -7.58
C GLU A 61 -4.82 -7.81 -6.27
N ALA A 62 -3.73 -7.60 -5.53
CA ALA A 62 -3.50 -8.27 -4.26
C ALA A 62 -4.51 -7.82 -3.18
N LEU A 63 -4.78 -6.52 -3.07
CA LEU A 63 -5.78 -5.97 -2.15
C LEU A 63 -7.18 -6.46 -2.49
N THR A 64 -7.53 -6.53 -3.78
CA THR A 64 -8.83 -7.08 -4.22
C THR A 64 -9.00 -8.52 -3.77
N ARG A 65 -7.97 -9.36 -3.98
CA ARG A 65 -7.99 -10.77 -3.52
C ARG A 65 -8.06 -10.87 -2.01
N LEU A 66 -7.37 -9.98 -1.28
CA LEU A 66 -7.43 -9.96 0.18
C LEU A 66 -8.85 -9.60 0.67
N VAL A 67 -9.49 -8.59 0.08
CA VAL A 67 -10.87 -8.20 0.41
C VAL A 67 -11.84 -9.36 0.11
N GLN A 68 -11.71 -10.01 -1.05
CA GLN A 68 -12.50 -11.19 -1.39
C GLN A 68 -12.30 -12.33 -0.39
N TRP A 69 -11.05 -12.58 0.02
CA TRP A 69 -10.74 -13.60 1.03
C TRP A 69 -11.26 -13.24 2.42
N MET A 70 -11.27 -11.95 2.77
CA MET A 70 -11.84 -11.48 4.04
C MET A 70 -13.37 -11.59 4.06
N GLY A 71 -14.08 -11.29 2.96
CA GLY A 71 -15.53 -11.41 2.86
C GLY A 71 -16.06 -12.81 2.51
N GLY A 72 -15.18 -13.79 2.34
CA GLY A 72 -15.52 -15.21 2.22
C GLY A 72 -15.30 -15.98 3.53
N ARG A 73 -15.02 -15.28 4.64
CA ARG A 73 -14.85 -15.85 5.99
C ARG A 73 -16.07 -15.59 6.88
N ASP A 74 -17.21 -15.31 6.25
CA ASP A 74 -18.49 -14.96 6.85
C ASP A 74 -19.38 -16.21 6.98
#